data_AF-A0A3D2RPN6-F1
#
_entry.id   AF-A0A3D2RPN6-F1
#
_cell.length_a   1.000
_cell.length_b   1.000
_cell.length_c   1.000
_cell.angle_alpha   90.00
_cell.angle_beta   90.00
_cell.angle_gamma   90.00
#
_symmetry.space_group_name_H-M   'P 1'
#
loop_
_entity.id
_entity.type
_entity.pdbx_description
1 polymer ?
#
loop_
_entity_poly.entity_id
_entity_poly.type
_entity_poly.pdbx_seq_one_letter_code
_entity_poly.pdbx_strand_id
1 'polypeptide(L)'
;MNEKTSKDLGYETEDASTSKLLWSGVTLAVLVIVAVAAMTVMFGVLYDAREEAINEVGPMVDLEAKPQGPILRVDPPRELIEMRAQSRSDGSTYGWVNKESGTVRIPVERAMKLLVGRGIQ
;
A
#
# COMPACT_ATOMS: atom_id res chain seq x y z
N MET A 1 -74.44 -35.75 -30.89
CA MET A 1 -73.43 -35.50 -31.94
C MET A 1 -73.03 -34.05 -31.86
N ASN A 2 -71.72 -33.77 -31.98
CA ASN A 2 -71.05 -32.46 -32.10
C ASN A 2 -70.27 -32.00 -30.86
N GLU A 3 -69.20 -32.75 -30.64
CA GLU A 3 -67.96 -32.33 -30.00
C GLU A 3 -67.34 -31.18 -30.82
N LYS A 4 -67.10 -30.03 -30.18
CA LYS A 4 -66.24 -28.99 -30.73
C LYS A 4 -65.03 -28.82 -29.81
N THR A 5 -63.90 -28.59 -30.49
CA THR A 5 -62.70 -27.87 -30.05
C THR A 5 -61.75 -28.56 -29.09
N SER A 6 -60.92 -29.45 -29.65
CA SER A 6 -59.49 -29.47 -29.35
C SER A 6 -58.73 -29.36 -30.67
N LYS A 7 -58.51 -28.13 -31.12
CA LYS A 7 -57.65 -27.83 -32.28
C LYS A 7 -56.78 -26.62 -31.96
N ASP A 8 -56.17 -26.64 -30.77
CA ASP A 8 -55.45 -25.50 -30.23
C ASP A 8 -54.07 -25.87 -29.65
N LEU A 9 -53.31 -26.69 -30.37
CA LEU A 9 -51.85 -26.81 -30.19
C LEU A 9 -51.22 -27.16 -31.55
N GLY A 10 -51.16 -26.17 -32.44
CA GLY A 10 -50.34 -26.25 -33.64
C GLY A 10 -48.87 -26.21 -33.21
N TYR A 11 -48.19 -27.35 -33.23
CA TYR A 11 -46.74 -27.38 -33.17
C TYR A 11 -46.19 -26.91 -34.52
N GLU A 12 -45.34 -25.89 -34.50
CA GLU A 12 -44.67 -25.35 -35.68
C GLU A 12 -43.64 -26.37 -36.19
N THR A 13 -43.90 -26.97 -37.35
CA THR A 13 -43.04 -27.97 -38.00
C THR A 13 -42.03 -27.33 -38.95
N GLU A 14 -41.56 -26.12 -38.64
CA GLU A 14 -40.42 -25.54 -39.36
C GLU A 14 -39.16 -25.88 -38.58
N ASP A 15 -38.63 -27.06 -38.89
CA ASP A 15 -37.38 -27.58 -38.35
C ASP A 15 -36.27 -26.54 -38.61
N ALA A 16 -35.53 -26.15 -37.58
CA ALA A 16 -34.53 -25.09 -37.68
C ALA A 16 -33.58 -25.44 -38.84
N SER A 17 -33.62 -24.65 -39.93
CA SER A 17 -32.93 -25.02 -41.15
C SER A 17 -31.44 -25.25 -40.86
N THR A 18 -30.98 -26.49 -41.01
CA THR A 18 -29.63 -26.95 -40.64
C THR A 18 -28.53 -26.08 -41.24
N SER A 19 -28.76 -25.57 -42.45
CA SER A 19 -27.86 -24.64 -43.14
C SER A 19 -27.71 -23.30 -42.41
N LYS A 20 -28.80 -22.69 -41.92
CA LYS A 20 -28.73 -21.45 -41.13
C LYS A 20 -28.10 -21.69 -39.75
N LEU A 21 -28.33 -22.86 -39.16
CA LEU A 21 -27.72 -23.23 -37.88
C LEU A 21 -26.20 -23.36 -38.02
N LEU A 22 -25.72 -24.05 -39.06
CA LEU A 22 -24.29 -24.15 -39.37
C LEU A 22 -23.67 -22.77 -39.64
N TRP A 23 -24.35 -21.93 -40.43
CA TRP A 23 -23.85 -20.59 -40.73
C TRP A 23 -23.74 -19.74 -39.47
N SER A 24 -24.74 -19.79 -38.58
CA SER A 24 -24.71 -19.07 -37.31
C SER A 24 -23.55 -19.52 -36.41
N GLY A 25 -23.24 -20.82 -36.39
CA GLY A 25 -22.11 -21.37 -35.66
C GLY A 25 -20.77 -20.90 -36.24
N VAL A 26 -20.64 -20.90 -37.57
CA VAL A 26 -19.44 -20.39 -38.25
C VAL A 26 -19.26 -18.90 -38.00
N THR A 27 -20.32 -18.10 -38.12
CA THR A 27 -20.26 -16.66 -37.84
C THR A 27 -19.85 -16.38 -36.40
N LEU A 28 -20.39 -17.13 -35.43
CA LEU A 28 -20.02 -17.01 -34.02
C LEU A 28 -18.54 -17.39 -33.80
N ALA A 29 -18.08 -18.49 -34.39
CA ALA A 29 -16.68 -18.91 -34.28
C ALA A 29 -15.72 -17.87 -34.87
N VAL A 30 -16.05 -17.31 -36.03
CA VAL A 30 -15.27 -16.23 -36.66
C VAL A 30 -15.23 -15.00 -35.75
N LEU A 31 -16.35 -14.62 -35.16
CA LEU A 31 -16.42 -13.46 -34.26
C LEU A 31 -15.53 -13.67 -33.02
N VAL A 32 -15.55 -14.87 -32.42
CA VAL A 32 -14.67 -15.22 -31.29
C VAL A 32 -13.20 -15.15 -31.70
N ILE A 33 -12.84 -15.69 -32.86
CA ILE A 33 -11.46 -15.64 -33.36
C ILE A 33 -11.01 -14.20 -33.58
N VAL A 34 -11.86 -13.36 -34.16
CA VAL A 34 -11.57 -11.93 -34.37
C VAL A 34 -11.40 -11.20 -33.03
N ALA A 35 -12.25 -11.47 -32.04
CA ALA A 35 -12.16 -10.87 -30.71
C ALA A 35 -10.86 -11.27 -30.00
N VAL A 36 -10.48 -12.54 -30.06
CA VAL A 36 -9.20 -13.03 -29.51
C VAL A 36 -8.02 -12.40 -30.23
N ALA A 37 -8.03 -12.35 -31.56
CA ALA A 37 -6.97 -11.71 -32.35
C ALA A 37 -6.84 -10.22 -32.00
N ALA A 38 -7.95 -9.50 -31.90
CA ALA A 38 -7.97 -8.10 -31.50
C ALA A 38 -7.41 -7.91 -30.08
N MET A 39 -7.79 -8.76 -29.12
CA MET A 39 -7.20 -8.76 -27.78
C MET A 39 -5.69 -9.02 -27.83
N THR A 40 -5.23 -10.01 -28.60
CA THR A 40 -3.79 -10.31 -28.69
C THR A 40 -2.99 -9.16 -29.29
N VAL A 41 -3.54 -8.46 -30.30
CA VAL A 41 -2.88 -7.29 -30.89
C VAL A 41 -2.91 -6.11 -29.93
N MET A 42 -4.05 -5.82 -29.30
CA MET A 42 -4.19 -4.75 -28.32
C MET A 42 -3.23 -4.94 -27.15
N PHE A 43 -3.17 -6.15 -26.59
CA PHE A 43 -2.24 -6.47 -25.53
C PHE A 43 -0.80 -6.42 -26.04
N GLY A 44 -0.47 -6.96 -27.21
CA GLY A 44 0.89 -6.84 -27.78
C GLY A 44 1.37 -5.39 -27.89
N VAL A 45 0.56 -4.50 -28.47
CA VAL A 45 0.90 -3.07 -28.62
C VAL A 45 1.03 -2.38 -27.27
N LEU A 46 0.09 -2.62 -26.34
CA LEU A 46 0.19 -2.08 -24.99
C LEU A 46 1.41 -2.64 -24.24
N TYR A 47 1.77 -3.90 -24.55
CA TYR A 47 2.88 -4.62 -23.95
C TYR A 47 4.24 -4.06 -24.43
N ASP A 48 4.36 -3.69 -25.70
CA ASP A 48 5.59 -3.06 -26.21
C ASP A 48 5.69 -1.60 -25.72
N ALA A 49 4.57 -0.85 -25.76
CA ALA A 49 4.51 0.53 -25.27
C ALA A 49 4.83 0.65 -23.78
N ARG A 50 4.38 -0.31 -22.94
CA ARG A 50 4.77 -0.35 -21.52
C ARG A 50 6.24 -0.72 -21.34
N GLU A 51 6.85 -1.55 -22.20
CA GLU A 51 8.29 -1.85 -22.07
C GLU A 51 9.13 -0.62 -22.39
N GLU A 52 8.78 0.12 -23.43
CA GLU A 52 9.42 1.40 -23.73
C GLU A 52 9.24 2.38 -22.57
N ALA A 53 8.02 2.52 -22.02
CA ALA A 53 7.76 3.40 -20.89
C ALA A 53 8.45 2.95 -19.59
N ILE A 54 8.49 1.64 -19.27
CA ILE A 54 9.14 1.10 -18.06
C ILE A 54 10.66 1.22 -18.16
N ASN A 55 11.24 1.00 -19.35
CA ASN A 55 12.66 1.24 -19.57
C ASN A 55 13.00 2.74 -19.50
N GLU A 56 12.05 3.63 -19.79
CA GLU A 56 12.16 5.08 -19.57
C GLU A 56 11.83 5.55 -18.14
N VAL A 57 11.17 4.74 -17.30
CA VAL A 57 11.10 5.01 -15.86
C VAL A 57 12.47 4.72 -15.25
N GLY A 58 13.36 5.69 -15.41
CA GLY A 58 14.59 5.83 -14.66
C GLY A 58 14.36 5.69 -13.16
N PRO A 59 15.42 5.47 -12.37
CA PRO A 59 15.40 4.89 -11.03
C PRO A 59 14.42 5.62 -10.09
N MET A 60 13.16 5.19 -10.08
CA MET A 60 12.10 5.74 -9.25
C MET A 60 11.58 4.68 -8.29
N VAL A 61 12.51 4.14 -7.52
CA VAL A 61 12.34 4.14 -6.07
C VAL A 61 13.71 4.54 -5.55
N ASP A 62 13.85 5.80 -5.15
CA ASP A 62 14.92 6.18 -4.26
C ASP A 62 14.68 5.39 -2.96
N LEU A 63 15.29 4.22 -2.84
CA LEU A 63 15.23 3.39 -1.64
C LEU A 63 15.91 4.10 -0.45
N GLU A 64 16.63 5.20 -0.70
CA GLU A 64 17.16 6.12 0.31
C GLU A 64 16.22 7.28 0.64
N ALA A 65 15.04 7.37 0.03
CA ALA A 65 14.03 8.36 0.40
C ALA A 65 13.56 8.11 1.84
N LYS A 66 14.29 8.71 2.78
CA LYS A 66 13.97 8.69 4.19
C LYS A 66 12.54 9.18 4.34
N PRO A 67 11.65 8.40 4.98
CA PRO A 67 10.25 8.77 5.09
C PRO A 67 10.16 10.16 5.73
N GLN A 68 9.46 11.08 5.08
CA GLN A 68 9.28 12.48 5.53
C GLN A 68 8.32 12.60 6.73
N GLY A 69 8.14 11.52 7.49
CA GLY A 69 7.23 11.42 8.63
C GLY A 69 7.88 10.75 9.83
N PRO A 70 7.15 10.65 10.96
CA PRO A 70 7.62 9.96 12.14
C PRO A 70 8.07 8.54 11.79
N ILE A 71 9.35 8.25 12.01
CA ILE A 71 9.89 6.91 11.77
C ILE A 71 9.30 5.94 12.80
N LEU A 72 8.94 4.73 12.33
CA LEU A 72 8.53 3.67 13.23
C LEU A 72 9.72 3.29 14.11
N ARG A 73 9.56 3.48 15.41
CA ARG A 73 10.54 3.07 16.41
C ARG A 73 10.33 1.60 16.73
N VAL A 74 11.40 0.81 16.60
CA VAL A 74 11.36 -0.66 16.73
C VAL A 74 10.88 -1.11 18.11
N ASP A 75 11.25 -0.39 19.18
CA ASP A 75 10.87 -0.72 20.56
C ASP A 75 10.75 0.55 21.42
N PRO A 76 9.60 1.25 21.38
CA PRO A 76 9.38 2.45 22.19
C PRO A 76 9.47 2.22 23.71
N PRO A 77 8.92 1.12 24.28
CA PRO A 77 9.01 0.86 25.71
C PRO A 77 10.45 0.79 26.24
N ARG A 78 11.35 0.05 25.59
CA ARG A 78 12.74 -0.08 26.03
C ARG A 78 13.48 1.26 25.97
N GLU A 79 13.33 2.02 24.90
CA GLU A 79 13.97 3.34 24.76
C GLU A 79 13.49 4.30 25.85
N LEU A 80 12.20 4.27 26.20
CA LEU A 80 11.66 5.08 27.30
C LEU A 80 12.24 4.67 28.68
N ILE A 81 12.54 3.39 28.89
CA ILE A 81 13.18 2.92 30.12
C ILE A 81 14.63 3.41 30.18
N GLU A 82 15.37 3.27 29.09
CA GLU A 82 16.77 3.71 28.99
C GLU A 82 16.90 5.23 29.17
N MET A 83 16.04 6.01 28.50
CA MET A 83 16.00 7.47 28.65
C MET A 83 15.73 7.86 30.11
N ARG A 84 14.75 7.24 30.77
CA ARG A 84 14.46 7.52 32.19
C ARG A 84 15.62 7.14 33.11
N ALA A 85 16.32 6.04 32.83
CA ALA A 85 17.48 5.62 33.61
C ALA A 85 18.62 6.63 33.46
N GLN A 86 18.91 7.09 32.25
CA GLN A 86 19.91 8.12 31.98
C GLN A 86 19.57 9.44 32.68
N SER A 87 18.32 9.92 32.56
CA SER A 87 17.90 11.16 33.22
C SER A 87 18.03 11.10 34.75
N ARG A 88 17.72 9.95 35.36
CA ARG A 88 17.92 9.74 36.81
C ARG A 88 19.40 9.74 37.20
N SER A 89 20.25 9.12 36.39
CA SER A 89 21.70 9.12 36.59
C SER A 89 22.28 10.54 36.51
N ASP A 90 21.88 11.30 35.49
CA ASP A 90 22.37 12.66 35.29
C ASP A 90 21.95 13.63 36.41
N GLY A 91 20.74 13.48 36.96
CA GLY A 91 20.26 14.29 38.07
C GLY A 91 20.86 13.93 39.44
N SER A 92 21.43 12.73 39.59
CA SER A 92 22.01 12.24 40.85
C SER A 92 23.55 12.27 40.88
N THR A 93 24.19 12.59 39.75
CA THR A 93 25.65 12.56 39.61
C THR A 93 26.24 13.92 39.21
N TYR A 94 27.49 14.12 39.58
CA TYR A 94 28.27 15.24 39.07
C TYR A 94 28.66 15.00 37.62
N GLY A 95 28.90 16.08 36.88
CA GLY A 95 29.34 15.99 35.51
C GLY A 95 29.64 17.36 34.92
N TRP A 96 30.08 17.37 33.67
CA TRP A 96 30.32 18.59 32.92
C TRP A 96 29.13 18.87 32.02
N VAL A 97 28.61 20.10 32.07
CA VAL A 97 27.63 20.59 31.08
C VAL A 97 28.40 21.17 29.88
N ASN A 98 29.41 21.98 30.16
CA ASN A 98 30.31 22.52 29.15
C ASN A 98 31.70 22.73 29.78
N LYS A 99 32.68 21.97 29.31
CA LYS A 99 34.06 21.99 29.85
C LYS A 99 34.80 23.27 29.52
N GLU A 100 34.58 23.84 28.35
CA GLU A 100 35.28 25.03 27.85
C GLU A 100 34.91 26.30 28.65
N SER A 101 33.63 26.41 29.01
CA SER A 101 33.10 27.48 29.86
C SER A 101 33.25 27.22 31.37
N GLY A 102 33.79 26.07 31.76
CA GLY A 102 33.91 25.68 33.18
C GLY A 102 32.58 25.34 33.87
N THR A 103 31.51 25.10 33.12
CA THR A 103 30.17 24.85 33.67
C THR A 103 29.98 23.38 34.05
N VAL A 104 29.79 23.11 35.35
CA VAL A 104 29.55 21.78 35.92
C VAL A 104 28.09 21.58 36.32
N ARG A 105 27.57 20.35 36.18
CA ARG A 105 26.33 19.92 36.82
C ARG A 105 26.64 19.38 38.22
N ILE A 106 25.76 19.69 39.16
CA ILE A 106 25.76 19.11 40.51
C ILE A 106 24.48 18.28 40.69
N PRO A 107 24.50 17.23 41.53
CA PRO A 107 23.30 16.47 41.88
C PRO A 107 22.20 17.38 42.42
N VAL A 108 20.94 17.08 42.08
CA VAL A 108 19.78 17.89 42.46
C VAL A 108 19.66 18.01 43.98
N GLU A 109 19.96 16.96 44.73
CA GLU A 109 19.96 16.98 46.21
C GLU A 109 20.99 17.97 46.76
N ARG A 110 22.13 18.11 46.07
CA ARG A 110 23.16 19.09 46.46
C ARG A 110 22.72 20.50 46.07
N ALA A 111 22.13 20.68 44.90
CA ALA A 111 21.58 21.96 44.46
C ALA A 111 20.54 22.47 45.47
N MET A 112 19.59 21.63 45.88
CA MET A 112 18.57 21.99 46.88
C MET A 112 19.21 22.43 48.21
N LYS A 113 20.22 21.70 48.70
CA LYS A 113 20.94 22.07 49.94
C LYS A 113 21.65 23.42 49.82
N LEU A 114 22.25 23.70 48.66
CA LEU A 114 22.92 24.97 48.41
C LEU A 114 21.94 26.13 48.28
N LEU A 115 20.78 25.90 47.65
CA LEU A 115 19.70 26.89 47.52
C LEU A 115 19.10 27.26 48.88
N VAL A 116 18.80 26.27 49.72
CA VAL A 116 18.30 26.52 51.08
C VAL A 116 19.35 27.24 51.94
N GLY A 117 20.62 26.86 51.82
CA GLY A 117 21.71 27.46 52.61
C GLY A 117 22.12 28.87 52.18
N ARG A 118 21.93 29.26 50.91
CA ARG A 118 22.22 30.61 50.41
C ARG A 118 21.02 31.54 50.37
N GLY A 119 19.80 31.00 50.48
CA GLY A 119 18.57 31.75 50.25
C GLY A 119 18.37 32.03 48.76
N ILE A 120 17.11 32.04 48.33
CA ILE A 120 16.70 32.57 47.03
C ILE A 120 16.72 34.09 47.15
N GLN A 121 17.74 34.75 46.58
CA GLN A 121 17.76 36.21 46.44
C GLN A 121 16.96 36.64 45.21
#